data_AF-S2VX92-F1
#
_entry.id   AF-S2VX92-F1
#
_cell.length_a   1.000
_cell.length_b   1.000
_cell.length_c   1.000
_cell.angle_alpha   90.00
_cell.angle_beta   90.00
_cell.angle_gamma   90.00
#
_symmetry.space_group_name_H-M   'P 1'
#
loop_
_entity.id
_entity.type
_entity.pdbx_description
1 polymer ?
#
loop_
_entity_poly.entity_id
_entity_poly.type
_entity_poly.pdbx_seq_one_letter_code
_entity_poly.pdbx_strand_id
1 'polypeptide(L)'
;MTDKARVGIVMGSDSDWPTMEPAAKALEEFGIGYEADVVSAHRMPEDMVKYGRHAHDRGLQAIIAGAGGAAHLPGMLAALTPLPVIGVPVPLKHLDGMDSLLSIVQMPTGVPVATVAIGNARNAGLLAVRILASADEDLLTKMVDFQKDLRQIALKKGERVRSGQVN
;
A
#
# COMPACT_ATOMS: atom_id res chain seq x y z
N MET A 1 12.65 -21.75 -0.79
CA MET A 1 11.57 -21.51 -1.77
C MET A 1 11.35 -20.01 -1.74
N THR A 2 11.80 -19.27 -2.75
CA THR A 2 11.49 -17.84 -2.86
C THR A 2 10.01 -17.77 -3.17
N ASP A 3 9.21 -17.44 -2.15
CA ASP A 3 7.77 -17.36 -2.29
C ASP A 3 7.46 -16.37 -3.41
N LYS A 4 6.64 -16.79 -4.39
CA LYS A 4 6.38 -15.99 -5.58
C LYS A 4 5.68 -14.71 -5.14
N ALA A 5 6.15 -13.55 -5.61
CA ALA A 5 5.55 -12.27 -5.24
C ALA A 5 4.05 -12.25 -5.59
N ARG A 6 3.21 -11.94 -4.60
CA ARG A 6 1.75 -11.77 -4.73
C ARG A 6 1.36 -10.30 -4.77
N VAL A 7 2.17 -9.41 -4.21
CA VAL A 7 1.92 -7.95 -4.18
C VAL A 7 3.12 -7.21 -4.75
N GLY A 8 2.86 -6.26 -5.64
CA GLY A 8 3.88 -5.33 -6.15
C GLY A 8 3.87 -4.03 -5.37
N ILE A 9 5.04 -3.57 -4.91
CA ILE A 9 5.22 -2.27 -4.25
C ILE A 9 6.06 -1.39 -5.16
N VAL A 10 5.48 -0.34 -5.71
CA VAL A 10 6.19 0.55 -6.63
C VAL A 10 6.12 1.99 -6.18
N MET A 11 7.17 2.73 -6.47
CA MET A 11 7.28 4.15 -6.12
C MET A 11 7.99 4.95 -7.20
N GLY A 12 7.72 6.26 -7.23
CA GLY A 12 8.26 7.14 -8.27
C GLY A 12 9.75 7.44 -8.11
N SER A 13 10.29 7.30 -6.89
CA SER A 13 11.67 7.62 -6.52
C SER A 13 12.15 6.74 -5.36
N ASP A 14 13.43 6.41 -5.32
CA ASP A 14 14.04 5.69 -4.18
C ASP A 14 13.89 6.44 -2.85
N SER A 15 13.87 7.77 -2.90
CA SER A 15 13.57 8.64 -1.75
C SER A 15 12.20 8.40 -1.11
N ASP A 16 11.27 7.75 -1.81
CA ASP A 16 9.95 7.40 -1.27
C ASP A 16 10.01 6.12 -0.41
N TRP A 17 11.08 5.31 -0.52
CA TRP A 17 11.20 4.03 0.17
C TRP A 17 11.01 4.10 1.69
N PRO A 18 11.57 5.07 2.44
CA PRO A 18 11.31 5.18 3.87
C PRO A 18 9.81 5.31 4.22
N THR A 19 9.03 5.93 3.33
CA THR A 19 7.57 6.03 3.49
C THR A 19 6.87 4.73 3.10
N MET A 20 7.40 4.01 2.11
CA MET A 20 6.77 2.82 1.51
C MET A 20 7.15 1.50 2.17
N GLU A 21 8.33 1.38 2.78
CA GLU A 21 8.82 0.19 3.48
C GLU A 21 7.82 -0.36 4.53
N PRO A 22 7.04 0.46 5.27
CA PRO A 22 6.01 -0.08 6.17
C PRO A 22 4.93 -0.94 5.48
N ALA A 23 4.69 -0.77 4.18
CA ALA A 23 3.83 -1.68 3.41
C ALA A 23 4.45 -3.07 3.30
N ALA A 24 5.75 -3.15 2.97
CA ALA A 24 6.50 -4.40 2.89
C ALA A 24 6.47 -5.13 4.23
N LYS A 25 6.79 -4.42 5.33
CA LYS A 25 6.75 -4.98 6.69
C LYS A 25 5.37 -5.54 7.04
N ALA A 26 4.29 -4.84 6.67
CA ALA A 26 2.95 -5.35 6.89
C ALA A 26 2.63 -6.60 6.05
N LEU A 27 3.22 -6.78 4.87
CA LEU A 27 3.05 -8.00 4.08
C LEU A 27 3.86 -9.17 4.67
N GLU A 28 5.08 -8.91 5.15
CA GLU A 28 5.94 -9.87 5.84
C GLU A 28 5.28 -10.40 7.12
N GLU A 29 4.63 -9.54 7.91
CA GLU A 29 3.85 -9.92 9.11
C GLU A 29 2.81 -11.02 8.81
N PHE A 30 2.28 -11.06 7.58
CA PHE A 30 1.28 -12.03 7.15
C PHE A 30 1.84 -13.17 6.30
N GLY A 31 3.14 -13.15 6.01
CA GLY A 31 3.82 -14.12 5.15
C GLY A 31 3.44 -13.99 3.69
N ILE A 32 3.21 -12.77 3.20
CA ILE A 32 2.86 -12.51 1.81
C ILE A 32 4.11 -12.08 1.06
N GLY A 33 4.51 -12.88 0.06
CA GLY A 33 5.61 -12.53 -0.84
C GLY A 33 5.31 -11.25 -1.61
N TYR A 34 6.29 -10.36 -1.74
CA TYR A 34 6.17 -9.11 -2.47
C TYR A 34 7.42 -8.82 -3.30
N GLU A 35 7.26 -7.95 -4.29
CA GLU A 35 8.38 -7.29 -5.00
C GLU A 35 8.33 -5.79 -4.72
N ALA A 36 9.49 -5.13 -4.72
CA ALA A 36 9.59 -3.68 -4.55
C ALA A 36 10.54 -3.08 -5.58
N ASP A 37 10.13 -1.99 -6.25
CA ASP A 37 10.96 -1.34 -7.28
C ASP A 37 10.59 0.14 -7.49
N VAL A 38 11.48 0.87 -8.16
CA VAL A 38 11.24 2.24 -8.64
C VAL A 38 10.63 2.19 -10.04
N VAL A 39 9.41 2.72 -10.16
CA VAL A 39 8.68 2.85 -11.43
C VAL A 39 8.12 4.26 -11.50
N SER A 40 8.77 5.13 -12.27
CA SER A 40 8.40 6.54 -12.35
C SER A 40 7.43 6.80 -13.50
N ALA A 41 6.21 7.23 -13.20
CA ALA A 41 5.22 7.61 -14.22
C ALA A 41 5.71 8.75 -15.15
N HIS A 42 6.51 9.67 -14.62
CA HIS A 42 6.98 10.85 -15.37
C HIS A 42 8.32 10.62 -16.07
N ARG A 43 9.18 9.75 -15.53
CA ARG A 43 10.56 9.56 -16.02
C ARG A 43 10.78 8.22 -16.72
N MET A 44 9.94 7.24 -16.45
CA MET A 44 9.98 5.88 -17.01
C MET A 44 8.58 5.44 -17.49
N PRO A 45 7.89 6.24 -18.34
CA PRO A 45 6.50 5.97 -18.70
C PRO A 45 6.31 4.63 -19.41
N GLU A 46 7.25 4.22 -20.27
CA GLU A 46 7.17 2.94 -20.99
C GLU A 46 7.35 1.74 -20.04
N ASP A 47 8.27 1.83 -19.08
CA ASP A 47 8.46 0.80 -18.06
C ASP A 47 7.25 0.70 -17.14
N MET A 48 6.63 1.82 -16.76
CA MET A 48 5.37 1.84 -16.01
C MET A 48 4.25 1.16 -16.81
N VAL A 49 4.13 1.44 -18.10
CA VAL A 49 3.15 0.80 -19.00
C VAL A 49 3.38 -0.71 -19.04
N LYS A 50 4.63 -1.13 -19.21
CA LYS A 50 5.00 -2.55 -19.22
C LYS A 50 4.71 -3.22 -17.88
N TYR A 51 5.04 -2.57 -16.76
CA TYR A 51 4.80 -3.07 -15.40
C TYR A 51 3.30 -3.28 -15.17
N GLY A 52 2.48 -2.26 -15.42
CA GLY A 52 1.03 -2.32 -15.19
C GLY A 52 0.34 -3.40 -16.03
N ARG A 53 0.63 -3.46 -17.33
CA ARG A 53 0.00 -4.44 -18.25
C ARG A 53 0.31 -5.88 -17.88
N HIS A 54 1.56 -6.17 -17.52
CA HIS A 54 2.01 -7.54 -17.25
C HIS A 54 1.97 -7.95 -15.78
N ALA A 55 1.57 -7.05 -14.85
CA ALA A 55 1.49 -7.37 -13.43
C ALA A 55 0.66 -8.63 -13.15
N HIS A 56 -0.54 -8.71 -13.75
CA HIS A 56 -1.45 -9.85 -13.56
C HIS A 56 -0.92 -11.16 -14.17
N ASP A 57 -0.28 -11.09 -15.35
CA ASP A 57 0.35 -12.25 -16.01
C ASP A 57 1.47 -12.86 -15.16
N ARG A 58 2.19 -12.02 -14.39
CA ARG A 58 3.25 -12.47 -13.48
C ARG A 58 2.71 -13.13 -12.21
N GLY A 59 1.40 -13.07 -11.96
CA GLY A 59 0.76 -13.63 -10.77
C GLY A 59 0.66 -12.66 -9.60
N LEU A 60 0.92 -11.37 -9.81
CA LEU A 60 0.55 -10.35 -8.82
C LEU A 60 -0.97 -10.31 -8.68
N GLN A 61 -1.43 -10.04 -7.47
CA GLN A 61 -2.84 -10.00 -7.09
C GLN A 61 -3.27 -8.61 -6.62
N ALA A 62 -2.30 -7.75 -6.24
CA ALA A 62 -2.53 -6.33 -5.93
C ALA A 62 -1.26 -5.52 -6.17
N ILE A 63 -1.41 -4.21 -6.37
CA ILE A 63 -0.29 -3.27 -6.48
C ILE A 63 -0.46 -2.17 -5.43
N ILE A 64 0.61 -1.85 -4.72
CA ILE A 64 0.73 -0.70 -3.83
C ILE A 64 1.63 0.32 -4.52
N ALA A 65 1.11 1.51 -4.81
CA ALA A 65 1.82 2.55 -5.53
C ALA A 65 1.97 3.82 -4.67
N GLY A 66 3.21 4.24 -4.44
CA GLY A 66 3.56 5.47 -3.73
C GLY A 66 3.98 6.58 -4.67
N ALA A 67 3.44 7.79 -4.50
CA ALA A 67 3.91 8.98 -5.21
C ALA A 67 3.59 10.27 -4.44
N GLY A 68 4.44 11.28 -4.63
CA GLY A 68 4.29 12.61 -4.03
C GLY A 68 4.02 13.72 -5.04
N GLY A 69 3.41 14.83 -4.61
CA GLY A 69 3.13 16.01 -5.43
C GLY A 69 2.04 15.75 -6.46
N ALA A 70 2.34 15.95 -7.75
CA ALA A 70 1.49 15.52 -8.87
C ALA A 70 1.55 13.99 -9.02
N ALA A 71 0.94 13.29 -8.08
CA ALA A 71 1.16 11.88 -7.81
C ALA A 71 0.41 10.93 -8.77
N HIS A 72 0.85 10.85 -10.03
CA HIS A 72 0.13 10.14 -11.10
C HIS A 72 0.33 8.61 -11.12
N LEU A 73 1.36 8.08 -10.46
CA LEU A 73 1.71 6.65 -10.55
C LEU A 73 0.54 5.70 -10.21
N PRO A 74 -0.20 5.89 -9.09
CA PRO A 74 -1.29 4.96 -8.76
C PRO A 74 -2.42 4.96 -9.80
N GLY A 75 -2.86 6.15 -10.22
CA GLY A 75 -3.95 6.28 -11.21
C GLY A 75 -3.56 5.72 -12.58
N MET A 76 -2.32 5.96 -13.03
CA MET A 76 -1.84 5.43 -14.30
C MET A 76 -1.72 3.91 -14.27
N LEU A 77 -1.22 3.32 -13.17
CA LEU A 77 -1.17 1.86 -13.04
C LEU A 77 -2.59 1.25 -13.03
N ALA A 78 -3.54 1.87 -12.33
CA ALA A 78 -4.94 1.43 -12.33
C ALA A 78 -5.58 1.45 -13.73
N ALA A 79 -5.16 2.37 -14.61
CA ALA A 79 -5.61 2.42 -15.99
C ALA A 79 -5.00 1.31 -16.88
N LEU A 80 -3.93 0.65 -16.42
CA LEU A 80 -3.12 -0.28 -17.21
C LEU A 80 -3.27 -1.74 -16.78
N THR A 81 -3.94 -2.01 -15.65
CA THR A 81 -4.00 -3.34 -15.04
C THR A 81 -5.42 -3.66 -14.57
N PRO A 82 -5.85 -4.93 -14.64
CA PRO A 82 -7.12 -5.36 -14.04
C PRO A 82 -7.03 -5.54 -12.51
N LEU A 83 -5.81 -5.51 -11.95
CA LEU A 83 -5.59 -5.72 -10.52
C LEU A 83 -6.03 -4.50 -9.69
N PRO A 84 -6.42 -4.71 -8.42
CA PRO A 84 -6.62 -3.61 -7.49
C PRO A 84 -5.31 -2.85 -7.26
N VAL A 85 -5.38 -1.52 -7.39
CA VAL A 85 -4.27 -0.60 -7.10
C VAL A 85 -4.59 0.21 -5.85
N ILE A 86 -3.66 0.18 -4.89
CA ILE A 86 -3.71 0.90 -3.63
C ILE A 86 -2.76 2.09 -3.72
N GLY A 87 -3.28 3.30 -3.58
CA GLY A 87 -2.49 4.52 -3.66
C GLY A 87 -2.04 5.02 -2.29
N VAL A 88 -0.74 5.26 -2.12
CA VAL A 88 -0.16 5.91 -0.93
C VAL A 88 0.27 7.32 -1.30
N PRO A 89 -0.41 8.36 -0.79
CA PRO A 89 0.05 9.73 -0.98
C PRO A 89 1.31 9.98 -0.17
N VAL A 90 2.45 10.15 -0.84
CA VAL A 90 3.73 10.45 -0.16
C VAL A 90 3.79 11.94 0.12
N PRO A 91 4.00 12.39 1.37
CA PRO A 91 4.14 13.80 1.68
C PRO A 91 5.47 14.34 1.14
N LEU A 92 5.42 15.50 0.50
CA LEU A 92 6.61 16.26 0.12
C LEU A 92 6.84 17.40 1.12
N LYS A 93 7.90 18.19 0.89
CA LYS A 93 8.29 19.32 1.75
C LYS A 93 7.17 20.37 1.93
N HIS A 94 6.30 20.51 0.93
CA HIS A 94 5.25 21.52 0.92
C HIS A 94 3.89 20.82 0.80
N LEU A 95 2.84 21.52 1.27
CA LEU A 95 1.44 21.09 1.19
C LEU A 95 1.08 19.83 2.00
N ASP A 96 2.02 19.32 2.82
CA ASP A 96 1.83 18.18 3.73
C ASP A 96 1.22 16.94 3.06
N GLY A 97 1.44 16.76 1.76
CA GLY A 97 0.89 15.67 0.96
C GLY A 97 -0.57 15.83 0.53
N MET A 98 -1.19 16.99 0.72
CA MET A 98 -2.54 17.28 0.23
C MET A 98 -2.63 17.24 -1.29
N ASP A 99 -1.59 17.75 -1.97
CA ASP A 99 -1.41 17.64 -3.41
C ASP A 99 -1.32 16.17 -3.86
N SER A 100 -0.50 15.37 -3.17
CA SER A 100 -0.42 13.92 -3.40
C SER A 100 -1.78 13.25 -3.20
N LEU A 101 -2.49 13.58 -2.12
CA LEU A 101 -3.77 12.97 -1.76
C LEU A 101 -4.81 13.23 -2.86
N LEU A 102 -5.01 14.50 -3.22
CA LEU A 102 -6.01 14.87 -4.22
C LEU A 102 -5.65 14.33 -5.62
N SER A 103 -4.36 14.26 -5.96
CA SER A 103 -3.90 13.67 -7.22
C SER A 103 -4.19 12.17 -7.34
N ILE A 104 -4.28 11.45 -6.20
CA ILE A 104 -4.50 10.01 -6.18
C ILE A 104 -5.99 9.66 -5.98
N VAL A 105 -6.70 10.33 -5.06
CA VAL A 105 -8.05 9.92 -4.66
C VAL A 105 -9.15 10.37 -5.62
N GLN A 106 -8.95 11.48 -6.34
CA GLN A 106 -9.99 12.08 -7.20
C GLN A 106 -10.03 11.46 -8.60
N MET A 107 -9.93 10.13 -8.67
CA MET A 107 -10.01 9.42 -9.95
C MET A 107 -11.41 9.57 -10.58
N PRO A 108 -11.49 9.74 -11.91
CA PRO A 108 -12.77 9.77 -12.60
C PRO A 108 -13.46 8.40 -12.59
N THR A 109 -14.75 8.40 -12.93
CA THR A 109 -15.53 7.16 -13.06
C THR A 109 -14.89 6.18 -14.05
N GLY A 110 -14.74 4.93 -13.64
CA GLY A 110 -14.25 3.82 -14.47
C GLY A 110 -12.85 3.31 -14.11
N VAL A 111 -12.01 4.11 -13.44
CA VAL A 111 -10.62 3.73 -13.11
C VAL A 111 -10.36 3.98 -11.61
N PRO A 112 -10.79 3.08 -10.71
CA PRO A 112 -10.69 3.30 -9.27
C PRO A 112 -9.25 3.11 -8.74
N VAL A 113 -8.90 3.87 -7.71
CA VAL A 113 -7.71 3.66 -6.88
C VAL A 113 -8.16 3.60 -5.42
N ALA A 114 -7.69 2.60 -4.67
CA ALA A 114 -7.95 2.49 -3.25
C ALA A 114 -6.95 3.35 -2.46
N THR A 115 -7.26 4.61 -2.21
CA THR A 115 -6.35 5.54 -1.57
C THR A 115 -6.34 5.41 -0.04
N VAL A 116 -5.16 5.29 0.56
CA VAL A 116 -4.98 5.32 2.02
C VAL A 116 -4.55 6.71 2.52
N ALA A 117 -4.43 6.88 3.84
CA ALA A 117 -3.97 8.14 4.43
C ALA A 117 -2.56 8.53 3.96
N ILE A 118 -2.28 9.83 3.95
CA ILE A 118 -0.97 10.41 3.61
C ILE A 118 0.13 9.74 4.43
N GLY A 119 1.18 9.27 3.75
CA GLY A 119 2.34 8.61 4.34
C GLY A 119 2.08 7.24 4.98
N ASN A 120 0.84 6.72 4.92
CA ASN A 120 0.47 5.52 5.66
C ASN A 120 0.57 4.25 4.80
N ALA A 121 1.78 3.92 4.34
CA ALA A 121 2.03 2.72 3.56
C ALA A 121 1.74 1.43 4.35
N ARG A 122 1.86 1.45 5.69
CA ARG A 122 1.48 0.31 6.53
C ARG A 122 0.01 -0.08 6.31
N ASN A 123 -0.89 0.90 6.26
CA ASN A 123 -2.29 0.65 5.95
C ASN A 123 -2.50 0.17 4.50
N ALA A 124 -1.65 0.56 3.55
CA ALA A 124 -1.70 0.00 2.20
C ALA A 124 -1.34 -1.50 2.20
N GLY A 125 -0.29 -1.89 2.94
CA GLY A 125 0.05 -3.31 3.14
C GLY A 125 -1.09 -4.09 3.79
N LEU A 126 -1.65 -3.57 4.89
CA LEU A 126 -2.80 -4.21 5.56
C LEU A 126 -4.05 -4.27 4.68
N LEU A 127 -4.29 -3.27 3.82
CA LEU A 127 -5.40 -3.29 2.87
C LEU A 127 -5.18 -4.36 1.80
N ALA A 128 -3.96 -4.50 1.29
CA ALA A 128 -3.61 -5.60 0.38
C ALA A 128 -3.85 -6.97 1.06
N VAL A 129 -3.43 -7.15 2.31
CA VAL A 129 -3.74 -8.37 3.09
C VAL A 129 -5.25 -8.63 3.13
N ARG A 130 -6.06 -7.62 3.43
CA ARG A 130 -7.54 -7.77 3.48
C ARG A 130 -8.14 -8.14 2.13
N ILE A 131 -7.63 -7.57 1.04
CA ILE A 131 -8.06 -7.93 -0.32
C ILE A 131 -7.77 -9.41 -0.58
N LEU A 132 -6.55 -9.86 -0.27
CA LEU A 132 -6.17 -11.26 -0.48
C LEU A 132 -6.93 -12.23 0.44
N ALA A 133 -7.13 -11.86 1.70
CA ALA A 133 -7.90 -12.61 2.69
C ALA A 133 -9.37 -12.83 2.31
N SER A 134 -9.92 -12.03 1.38
CA SER A 134 -11.30 -12.23 0.90
C SER A 134 -11.50 -13.56 0.15
N ALA A 135 -10.42 -14.18 -0.30
CA ALA A 135 -10.41 -15.47 -1.00
C ALA A 135 -9.36 -16.45 -0.44
N ASP A 136 -8.82 -16.19 0.75
CA ASP A 136 -7.74 -16.96 1.38
C ASP A 136 -8.05 -17.10 2.88
N GLU A 137 -8.56 -18.28 3.29
CA GLU A 137 -9.07 -18.54 4.64
C GLU A 137 -7.95 -18.45 5.71
N ASP A 138 -6.72 -18.83 5.35
CA ASP A 138 -5.58 -18.74 6.26
C ASP A 138 -5.22 -17.27 6.52
N LEU A 139 -5.18 -16.44 5.47
CA LEU A 139 -4.99 -14.99 5.64
C LEU A 139 -6.14 -14.33 6.38
N LEU A 140 -7.38 -14.77 6.16
CA LEU A 140 -8.54 -14.29 6.90
C LEU A 140 -8.39 -14.56 8.40
N THR A 141 -7.98 -15.77 8.76
CA THR A 141 -7.73 -16.17 10.15
C THR A 141 -6.64 -15.31 10.79
N LYS A 142 -5.49 -15.13 10.09
CA LYS A 142 -4.42 -14.23 10.56
C LYS A 142 -4.90 -12.79 10.77
N MET A 143 -5.75 -12.27 9.88
CA MET A 143 -6.29 -10.90 10.00
C MET A 143 -7.24 -10.76 11.19
N VAL A 144 -8.05 -11.78 11.47
CA VAL A 144 -8.90 -11.81 12.67
C VAL A 144 -8.06 -11.79 13.94
N ASP A 145 -6.98 -12.57 14.00
CA ASP A 145 -6.09 -12.60 15.16
C ASP A 145 -5.32 -11.28 15.32
N PHE A 146 -4.82 -10.70 14.23
CA PHE A 146 -4.24 -9.36 14.24
C PHE A 146 -5.19 -8.30 14.80
N GLN A 147 -6.49 -8.34 14.46
CA GLN A 147 -7.49 -7.42 15.02
C GLN A 147 -7.72 -7.64 16.52
N LYS A 148 -7.70 -8.89 17.00
CA LYS A 148 -7.77 -9.20 18.44
C LYS A 148 -6.56 -8.61 19.17
N ASP A 149 -5.37 -8.77 18.61
CA ASP A 149 -4.13 -8.26 19.20
C ASP A 149 -4.11 -6.73 19.27
N LEU A 150 -4.56 -6.05 18.21
CA LEU A 150 -4.74 -4.59 18.22
C LEU A 150 -5.65 -4.14 19.36
N ARG A 151 -6.75 -4.85 19.60
CA ARG A 151 -7.65 -4.57 20.71
C ARG A 151 -6.95 -4.75 22.06
N GLN A 152 -6.16 -5.81 22.24
CA GLN A 152 -5.40 -6.02 23.47
C GLN A 152 -4.36 -4.93 23.72
N ILE A 153 -3.66 -4.48 22.66
CA ILE A 153 -2.72 -3.35 22.73
C ILE A 153 -3.46 -2.09 23.18
N ALA A 154 -4.63 -1.80 22.62
CA ALA A 154 -5.42 -0.63 22.97
C ALA A 154 -5.91 -0.68 24.43
N LEU A 155 -6.37 -1.84 24.91
CA LEU A 155 -6.76 -2.02 26.31
C LEU A 155 -5.60 -1.76 27.27
N LYS A 156 -4.43 -2.36 27.01
CA LYS A 156 -3.21 -2.17 27.83
C LYS A 156 -2.78 -0.70 27.86
N LYS A 157 -2.87 0.01 26.72
CA LYS A 157 -2.60 1.46 26.67
C LYS A 157 -3.62 2.23 27.51
N GLY A 158 -4.91 1.90 27.40
CA GLY A 158 -5.96 2.52 28.19
C GLY A 158 -5.81 2.29 29.69
N GLU A 159 -5.31 1.13 30.11
CA GLU A 159 -5.00 0.85 31.52
C GLU A 159 -3.89 1.78 32.04
N ARG A 160 -2.79 1.94 31.30
CA ARG A 160 -1.70 2.87 31.68
C ARG A 160 -2.19 4.30 31.86
N VAL A 161 -3.11 4.73 31.00
CA VAL A 161 -3.75 6.06 31.11
C VAL A 161 -4.56 6.18 32.40
N ARG A 162 -5.41 5.19 32.70
CA ARG A 162 -6.24 5.20 33.91
C ARG A 162 -5.43 5.06 35.20
N SER A 163 -4.31 4.34 35.17
CA SER A 163 -3.43 4.15 36.33
C SER A 163 -2.43 5.29 36.54
N GLY A 164 -2.48 6.36 35.73
CA GLY A 164 -1.54 7.48 35.83
C GLY A 164 -0.09 7.13 35.47
N GLN A 165 0.14 6.00 34.78
CA GLN A 165 1.47 5.56 34.32
C GLN A 165 1.78 6.08 32.91
N VAL A 166 1.31 7.29 32.60
CA VAL A 166 1.61 7.96 31.34
C VAL A 166 2.84 8.82 31.61
N ASN A 167 3.99 8.36 31.14
CA ASN A 167 5.16 9.21 30.95
C ASN A 167 5.04 9.93 29.61
#